data_AF-A0A2P6JJS8-F1
#
_entry.id   AF-A0A2P6JJS8-F1
#
_cell.length_a   1.000
_cell.length_b   1.000
_cell.length_c   1.000
_cell.angle_alpha   90.00
_cell.angle_beta   90.00
_cell.angle_gamma   90.00
#
_symmetry.space_group_name_H-M   'P 1'
#
loop_
_entity.id
_entity.type
_entity.pdbx_description
1 polymer ?
#
loop_
_entity_poly.entity_id
_entity_poly.type
_entity_poly.pdbx_seq_one_letter_code
_entity_poly.pdbx_strand_id
1 'polypeptide(L)'
;MRATTAEHALRRVLAWLRWAGWELTPELQQAVLQALADSIAAQQGDLFGACLQALQQRGLLQRQGTSDTVCPPLVPPLQRGSIGYGEY
;
A
#
# COMPACT_ATOMS: atom_id res chain seq x y z
N MET A 1 1.40 25.55 -10.62
CA MET A 1 0.89 24.45 -11.47
C MET A 1 0.08 23.50 -10.59
N ARG A 2 -1.19 23.24 -10.90
CA ARG A 2 -1.96 22.18 -10.22
C ARG A 2 -1.56 20.85 -10.84
N ALA A 3 -1.09 19.91 -10.02
CA ALA A 3 -0.76 18.57 -10.47
C ALA A 3 -2.03 17.86 -10.94
N THR A 4 -1.95 17.16 -12.08
CA THR A 4 -3.07 16.37 -12.61
C THR A 4 -3.41 15.19 -11.69
N THR A 5 -4.62 14.63 -11.82
CA THR A 5 -5.02 13.43 -11.07
C THR A 5 -4.06 12.26 -11.32
N ALA A 6 -3.55 12.15 -12.55
CA ALA A 6 -2.55 11.16 -12.94
C ALA A 6 -1.20 11.36 -12.22
N GLU A 7 -0.70 12.60 -12.13
CA GLU A 7 0.53 12.89 -11.38
C GLU A 7 0.40 12.57 -9.88
N HIS A 8 -0.76 12.87 -9.29
CA HIS A 8 -1.03 12.50 -7.89
C HIS A 8 -1.04 10.99 -7.69
N ALA A 9 -1.70 10.25 -8.59
CA ALA A 9 -1.71 8.80 -8.55
C ALA A 9 -0.29 8.22 -8.71
N LEU A 10 0.49 8.71 -9.68
CA LEU A 10 1.87 8.29 -9.90
C LEU A 10 2.76 8.50 -8.66
N ARG A 11 2.73 9.71 -8.08
CA ARG A 11 3.49 10.01 -6.85
C ARG A 11 3.10 9.08 -5.72
N ARG A 12 1.80 8.80 -5.57
CA ARG A 12 1.28 7.90 -4.53
C ARG A 12 1.76 6.46 -4.74
N VAL A 13 1.73 5.95 -5.97
CA VAL A 13 2.23 4.59 -6.28
C VAL A 13 3.73 4.49 -5.97
N LEU A 14 4.54 5.43 -6.46
CA LEU A 14 5.99 5.40 -6.23
C LEU A 14 6.35 5.55 -4.74
N ALA A 15 5.64 6.42 -4.01
CA ALA A 15 5.81 6.58 -2.58
C ALA A 15 5.45 5.29 -1.82
N TRP A 16 4.34 4.65 -2.20
CA TRP A 16 3.91 3.39 -1.61
C TRP A 16 4.93 2.26 -1.87
N LEU A 17 5.43 2.13 -3.11
CA LEU A 17 6.45 1.13 -3.46
C LEU A 17 7.70 1.30 -2.60
N ARG A 18 8.20 2.54 -2.50
CA ARG A 18 9.38 2.84 -1.68
C ARG A 18 9.14 2.58 -0.19
N TRP A 19 7.95 2.90 0.32
CA TRP A 19 7.58 2.60 1.71
C TRP A 19 7.44 1.10 1.97
N ALA A 20 6.93 0.35 1.00
CA ALA A 20 6.82 -1.10 1.04
C ALA A 20 8.17 -1.84 0.84
N GLY A 21 9.29 -1.10 0.77
CA GLY A 21 10.64 -1.66 0.68
C GLY A 21 11.07 -2.06 -0.73
N TRP A 22 10.31 -1.68 -1.76
CA TRP A 22 10.69 -1.96 -3.15
C TRP A 22 11.76 -0.98 -3.64
N GLU A 23 12.80 -1.52 -4.25
CA GLU A 23 13.75 -0.73 -5.02
C GLU A 23 13.11 -0.26 -6.33
N LEU A 24 13.18 1.03 -6.62
CA LEU A 24 12.59 1.63 -7.81
C LEU A 24 13.52 1.46 -9.02
N THR A 25 13.66 0.23 -9.51
CA THR A 25 14.45 -0.04 -10.72
C THR A 25 13.82 0.62 -11.95
N PRO A 26 14.58 0.92 -13.01
CA PRO A 26 14.05 1.48 -14.25
C PRO A 26 12.90 0.64 -14.84
N GLU A 27 12.97 -0.68 -14.74
CA GLU A 27 11.97 -1.62 -15.24
C GLU A 27 10.65 -1.50 -14.44
N LEU A 28 10.75 -1.38 -13.11
CA LEU A 28 9.58 -1.18 -12.25
C LEU A 28 8.95 0.19 -12.51
N GLN A 29 9.76 1.23 -12.68
CA GLN A 29 9.27 2.58 -13.02
C GLN A 29 8.55 2.59 -14.37
N GLN A 30 9.12 1.93 -15.38
CA GLN A 30 8.49 1.78 -16.69
C GLN A 30 7.14 1.02 -16.58
N ALA A 31 7.11 -0.07 -15.80
CA ALA A 31 5.89 -0.83 -15.59
C ALA A 31 4.80 -0.03 -14.88
N VAL A 32 5.15 0.78 -13.88
CA VAL A 32 4.25 1.70 -13.17
C VAL A 32 3.65 2.72 -14.15
N LEU A 33 4.49 3.34 -15.00
CA LEU A 33 4.04 4.30 -15.99
C LEU A 33 3.09 3.66 -17.01
N GLN A 34 3.42 2.46 -17.49
CA GLN A 34 2.57 1.72 -18.42
C GLN A 34 1.22 1.38 -17.77
N ALA A 35 1.23 0.82 -16.56
CA ALA A 35 0.00 0.46 -15.84
C ALA A 35 -0.89 1.68 -15.55
N LEU A 36 -0.28 2.84 -15.27
CA LEU A 36 -1.01 4.10 -15.09
C LEU A 36 -1.62 4.59 -16.41
N ALA A 37 -0.87 4.53 -17.51
CA ALA A 37 -1.38 4.90 -18.84
C ALA A 37 -2.55 4.00 -19.26
N ASP A 38 -2.44 2.69 -19.05
CA ASP A 38 -3.50 1.71 -19.31
C ASP A 38 -4.76 2.03 -18.48
N SER A 39 -4.58 2.40 -17.20
CA SER A 39 -5.68 2.76 -16.29
C SER A 39 -6.39 4.06 -16.70
N ILE A 40 -5.64 5.05 -17.18
CA ILE A 40 -6.20 6.30 -17.70
C ILE A 40 -6.98 6.05 -18.98
N ALA A 41 -6.42 5.25 -19.91
CA ALA A 41 -7.07 4.90 -21.16
C ALA A 41 -8.40 4.13 -20.92
N ALA A 42 -8.42 3.26 -19.91
CA ALA A 42 -9.61 2.54 -19.47
C ALA A 42 -10.60 3.40 -18.65
N GLN A 43 -10.33 4.70 -18.46
CA GLN A 43 -11.14 5.62 -17.65
C GLN A 43 -11.46 5.10 -16.23
N GLN A 44 -10.48 4.41 -15.63
CA GLN A 44 -10.62 3.89 -14.27
C GLN A 44 -10.74 5.04 -13.27
N GLY A 45 -11.73 4.95 -12.37
CA GLY A 45 -11.93 5.95 -11.31
C GLY A 45 -10.83 5.93 -10.24
N ASP A 46 -10.37 4.73 -9.86
CA ASP A 46 -9.26 4.55 -8.92
C ASP A 46 -7.97 4.14 -9.65
N LEU A 47 -7.23 5.15 -10.12
CA LEU A 47 -5.95 4.95 -10.81
C LEU A 47 -4.89 4.29 -9.92
N PHE A 48 -4.94 4.49 -8.61
CA PHE A 48 -3.96 3.92 -7.68
C PHE A 48 -4.19 2.43 -7.51
N GLY A 49 -5.43 2.04 -7.19
CA GLY A 49 -5.81 0.64 -7.04
C GLY A 49 -5.62 -0.16 -8.33
N ALA A 50 -6.06 0.40 -9.46
CA ALA A 50 -5.91 -0.23 -10.77
C ALA A 50 -4.43 -0.48 -11.14
N CYS A 51 -3.57 0.52 -10.89
CA CYS A 51 -2.13 0.40 -11.16
C CYS A 51 -1.48 -0.68 -10.28
N LEU A 52 -1.77 -0.69 -8.97
CA LEU A 52 -1.23 -1.74 -8.09
C LEU A 52 -1.71 -3.14 -8.48
N GLN A 53 -2.98 -3.29 -8.83
CA GLN A 53 -3.53 -4.58 -9.28
C GLN A 53 -2.83 -5.05 -10.56
N ALA A 54 -2.63 -4.16 -11.54
CA ALA A 54 -1.92 -4.49 -12.77
C ALA A 54 -0.46 -4.93 -12.51
N LEU A 55 0.24 -4.24 -11.60
CA LEU A 55 1.61 -4.60 -11.23
C LEU A 55 1.68 -5.93 -10.49
N GLN A 56 0.69 -6.25 -9.65
CA GLN A 56 0.56 -7.56 -9.00
C GLN A 56 0.29 -8.67 -10.02
N GLN A 57 -0.64 -8.46 -10.95
CA GLN A 57 -0.98 -9.43 -12.00
C GLN A 57 0.21 -9.71 -12.93
N ARG A 58 1.07 -8.71 -13.17
CA ARG A 58 2.32 -8.85 -13.92
C ARG A 58 3.43 -9.57 -13.15
N GLY A 59 3.20 -9.92 -11.88
CA GLY A 59 4.20 -10.57 -11.02
C GLY A 59 5.35 -9.66 -10.59
N LEU A 60 5.25 -8.35 -10.83
CA LEU A 60 6.28 -7.38 -10.45
C LEU A 60 6.24 -7.05 -8.95
N LEU A 61 5.08 -7.26 -8.33
CA LEU A 61 4.86 -7.10 -6.89
C LEU A 61 4.68 -8.45 -6.19
N GLN A 62 5.53 -9.42 -6.52
CA GLN A 62 5.62 -10.65 -5.73
C GLN A 62 6.29 -10.32 -4.40
N ARG A 63 5.48 -10.17 -3.35
CA ARG A 63 5.93 -9.93 -1.97
C ARG A 63 7.11 -10.84 -1.64
N GLN A 64 8.34 -10.30 -1.72
CA GLN A 64 9.54 -11.04 -1.36
C GLN A 64 9.46 -11.29 0.14
N GLY A 65 9.14 -12.52 0.52
CA GLY A 65 9.05 -12.94 1.90
C GLY A 65 7.87 -12.31 2.63
N THR A 66 6.87 -13.12 2.91
CA THR A 66 6.40 -13.20 4.30
C THR A 66 7.59 -13.57 5.18
N SER A 67 8.48 -12.61 5.46
CA SER A 67 9.22 -12.67 6.71
C SER A 67 8.13 -12.49 7.76
N ASP A 68 7.97 -13.51 8.60
CA ASP A 68 7.07 -13.57 9.74
C ASP A 68 6.74 -12.17 10.24
N THR A 69 5.59 -11.65 9.82
CA THR A 69 4.97 -10.58 10.58
C THR A 69 4.52 -11.31 11.83
N VAL A 70 5.42 -11.38 12.83
CA VAL A 70 5.12 -11.92 14.14
C VAL A 70 3.92 -11.11 14.59
N CYS A 71 2.74 -11.71 14.48
CA CYS A 71 1.54 -11.16 15.07
C CYS A 71 1.91 -11.00 16.55
N PRO A 72 1.94 -9.77 17.09
CA PRO A 72 2.20 -9.61 18.51
C PRO A 72 1.18 -10.51 19.24
N PRO A 73 1.61 -11.27 20.25
CA PRO A 73 0.73 -12.21 20.93
C PRO A 73 -0.54 -11.46 21.35
N LEU A 74 -1.69 -12.10 21.10
CA LEU A 74 -3.00 -11.56 21.43
C LEU A 74 -2.96 -11.07 22.88
N VAL A 75 -3.03 -9.75 23.08
CA VAL A 75 -3.02 -9.18 24.43
C VAL A 75 -4.22 -9.76 25.16
N PRO A 76 -4.08 -10.28 26.39
CA PRO A 76 -5.24 -10.74 27.15
C PRO A 76 -6.30 -9.62 27.19
N PRO A 77 -7.60 -9.97 27.16
CA PRO A 77 -8.66 -8.98 27.16
C PRO A 77 -8.45 -8.01 28.33
N LEU A 78 -8.42 -6.71 28.02
CA LEU A 78 -8.30 -5.64 29.02
C LEU A 78 -9.43 -5.83 30.05
N GLN A 79 -9.10 -6.42 31.20
CA GLN A 79 -9.99 -6.45 32.35
C GLN A 79 -10.02 -5.03 32.94
N ARG A 80 -10.87 -4.17 32.37
CA ARG A 80 -11.27 -2.92 33.03
C ARG A 80 -12.19 -3.28 34.21
N GLY A 81 -11.58 -3.72 35.30
CA GLY A 81 -12.29 -4.16 36.49
C GLY A 81 -11.46 -3.96 37.76
N SER A 82 -11.83 -2.93 38.51
CA SER A 82 -11.53 -2.67 39.92
C SER A 82 -10.07 -2.41 40.33
N ILE A 83 -9.70 -1.11 40.40
CA ILE A 83 -8.66 -0.61 41.31
C ILE A 83 -9.20 -0.31 42.73
N GLY A 84 -10.34 -0.90 43.14
CA GLY A 84 -10.75 -0.95 44.55
C GLY A 84 -10.92 0.39 45.27
N TYR A 85 -11.19 1.49 44.55
CA TYR A 85 -11.52 2.75 45.20
C TYR A 85 -13.00 2.76 45.60
N GLY A 86 -13.30 2.35 46.84
CA GLY A 86 -14.43 2.91 47.59
C GLY A 86 -15.26 1.94 48.42
N GLU A 87 -14.92 1.82 49.71
CA GLU A 87 -15.92 2.00 50.77
C GLU A 87 -15.45 3.19 51.62
N TYR A 88 -16.10 4.34 51.42
CA TYR A 88 -16.16 5.45 52.36
C TYR A 88 -17.62 5.85 52.50
#